data_AF-A0A7H4PC00-F1
#
_entry.id   AF-A0A7H4PC00-F1
#
_cell.length_a   1.000
_cell.length_b   1.000
_cell.length_c   1.000
_cell.angle_alpha   90.00
_cell.angle_beta   90.00
_cell.angle_gamma   90.00
#
_symmetry.space_group_name_H-M   'P 1'
#
loop_
_entity.id
_entity.type
_entity.pdbx_description
1 polymer ?
#
loop_
_entity_poly.entity_id
_entity_poly.type
_entity_poly.pdbx_seq_one_letter_code
_entity_poly.pdbx_strand_id
1 'polypeptide(L)' 'MRKITLAFGAICLLFTLNSSVVARASTPQPLWTGTNMAKLAEQAPIHWVSVAQIENSLLGTPTDGGRL' A
#
# COMPACT_ATOMS: atom_id res chain seq x y z
N MET A 1 14.88 -28.56 -33.73
CA MET A 1 15.00 -28.03 -32.35
C MET A 1 15.84 -26.75 -32.29
N ARG A 2 17.13 -26.77 -32.68
CA ARG A 2 18.06 -25.60 -32.56
C ARG A 2 17.55 -24.30 -33.23
N LYS A 3 16.89 -24.38 -34.38
CA LYS A 3 16.35 -23.21 -35.11
C LYS A 3 15.21 -22.51 -34.35
N ILE A 4 14.40 -23.27 -33.61
CA ILE A 4 13.25 -22.73 -32.84
C ILE A 4 13.78 -21.98 -31.62
N THR A 5 14.77 -22.54 -30.92
CA THR A 5 15.45 -21.87 -29.80
C THR A 5 16.09 -20.54 -30.21
N LEU A 6 16.73 -20.51 -31.39
CA LEU A 6 17.33 -19.29 -31.92
C LEU A 6 16.28 -18.23 -32.29
N ALA A 7 15.17 -18.64 -32.92
CA ALA A 7 14.08 -17.73 -33.25
C ALA A 7 13.44 -17.13 -31.99
N PHE A 8 13.20 -17.96 -30.96
CA PHE A 8 12.63 -17.49 -29.71
C PHE A 8 13.56 -16.52 -28.98
N GLY A 9 14.87 -16.81 -28.93
CA GLY A 9 15.86 -15.89 -28.38
C GLY A 9 15.94 -14.56 -29.12
N ALA A 10 15.88 -14.57 -30.45
CA ALA A 10 15.85 -13.35 -31.26
C ALA A 10 14.59 -12.51 -30.99
N ILE A 11 13.42 -13.16 -30.84
CA ILE A 11 12.17 -12.47 -30.52
C ILE A 11 12.21 -11.87 -29.11
N CYS A 12 12.72 -12.62 -28.12
CA CYS A 12 12.89 -12.10 -26.77
C CYS A 12 13.86 -10.91 -26.72
N LEU A 13 14.96 -10.96 -27.47
CA LEU A 13 15.88 -9.84 -27.60
C LEU A 13 15.21 -8.63 -28.23
N LEU A 14 14.52 -8.80 -29.36
CA LEU A 14 13.80 -7.70 -30.01
C LEU A 14 12.77 -7.09 -29.07
N PHE A 15 11.98 -7.90 -28.37
CA PHE A 15 10.99 -7.39 -27.42
C PHE A 15 11.64 -6.61 -26.27
N THR A 16 12.75 -7.11 -25.72
CA THR A 16 13.47 -6.46 -24.62
C THR A 16 14.12 -5.14 -25.07
N LEU A 17 14.73 -5.10 -26.26
CA LEU A 17 15.35 -3.89 -26.82
C LEU A 17 14.32 -2.83 -27.22
N ASN A 18 13.13 -3.24 -27.68
CA ASN A 18 12.05 -2.30 -28.04
C ASN A 18 11.22 -1.84 -26.84
N SER A 19 11.31 -2.56 -25.70
CA SER A 19 10.64 -2.17 -24.46
C SER A 19 11.41 -1.04 -23.79
N SER A 20 11.05 0.20 -24.12
CA SER A 20 11.49 1.35 -23.36
C SER A 20 10.86 1.30 -21.97
N VAL A 21 11.62 0.89 -20.96
CA VAL A 21 11.22 1.06 -19.56
C VAL A 21 11.28 2.55 -19.25
N VAL A 22 10.11 3.18 -19.22
CA VAL A 22 9.97 4.49 -18.59
C VAL A 22 10.10 4.22 -17.09
N ALA A 23 11.29 4.50 -16.54
CA ALA A 23 11.46 4.57 -15.10
C ALA A 23 10.46 5.61 -14.60
N ARG A 24 9.48 5.18 -13.80
CA ARG A 24 8.52 6.07 -13.15
C ARG A 24 9.35 7.06 -12.32
N ALA A 25 9.53 8.27 -12.85
CA ALA A 25 10.27 9.31 -12.18
C ALA A 25 9.65 9.48 -10.79
N SER A 26 10.46 9.34 -9.75
CA SER A 26 10.04 9.68 -8.40
C SER A 26 9.49 11.10 -8.46
N THR A 27 8.23 11.29 -8.08
CA THR A 27 7.62 12.63 -8.05
C THR A 27 8.47 13.46 -7.09
N PRO A 28 9.23 14.47 -7.58
CA PRO A 28 10.20 15.16 -6.75
C PRO A 28 9.45 15.86 -5.63
N GLN A 29 9.72 15.45 -4.39
CA GLN A 29 9.17 16.14 -3.23
C GLN A 29 9.97 17.43 -3.00
N PRO A 30 9.32 18.52 -2.56
CA PRO A 30 10.03 19.76 -2.28
C PRO A 30 11.12 19.55 -1.23
N LEU A 31 12.34 20.01 -1.51
CA LEU A 31 13.48 19.93 -0.58
C LEU A 31 13.15 20.53 0.80
N TRP A 32 12.33 21.58 0.82
CA TRP A 32 11.75 22.18 2.02
C TRP A 32 10.24 22.33 1.83
N THR A 33 9.48 21.32 2.24
CA THR A 33 8.01 21.37 2.11
C THR A 33 7.36 22.30 3.12
N GLY A 34 7.99 22.48 4.30
CA GLY A 34 7.40 23.21 5.43
C GLY A 34 6.12 22.55 5.95
N THR A 35 5.71 22.88 7.16
CA THR A 35 4.39 22.47 7.69
C THR A 35 3.76 23.62 8.43
N ASN A 36 2.44 23.60 8.56
CA ASN A 36 1.67 24.63 9.26
C ASN A 36 0.84 23.97 10.38
N MET A 37 0.35 24.78 11.32
CA MET A 37 -0.41 24.28 12.47
C MET A 37 -1.70 23.56 12.05
N ALA A 38 -2.32 23.95 10.93
CA ALA A 38 -3.52 23.29 10.42
C ALA A 38 -3.24 21.86 9.96
N LYS A 39 -2.13 21.63 9.24
CA LYS A 39 -1.66 20.29 8.83
C LYS A 39 -1.18 19.45 10.01
N LEU A 40 -0.62 20.08 11.04
CA LEU A 40 -0.16 19.37 12.24
C LEU A 40 -1.32 18.94 13.14
N ALA A 41 -2.36 19.77 13.23
CA ALA A 41 -3.58 19.48 13.97
C ALA A 41 -4.62 18.70 13.14
N GLU A 42 -4.28 18.34 11.90
CA GLU A 42 -5.16 17.57 11.03
C GLU A 42 -5.33 16.16 11.61
N GLN A 43 -6.45 15.92 12.28
CA GLN A 43 -6.82 14.60 12.74
C GLN A 43 -7.77 13.98 11.73
N ALA A 44 -7.34 12.85 11.15
CA ALA A 44 -8.21 12.08 10.27
C ALA A 44 -9.48 11.63 11.04
N PRO A 45 -10.64 11.59 10.37
CA PRO A 45 -11.90 11.15 10.98
C PRO A 45 -11.90 9.64 11.18
N ILE A 46 -11.14 9.20 12.18
CA ILE A 46 -10.98 7.80 12.57
C ILE A 46 -11.64 7.63 13.94
N HIS A 47 -12.50 6.62 14.06
CA HIS A 47 -13.13 6.25 15.32
C HIS A 47 -12.14 5.49 16.21
N TRP A 48 -11.22 6.23 16.83
CA TRP A 48 -10.27 5.70 17.79
C TRP A 48 -11.00 5.34 19.09
N VAL A 49 -10.91 4.09 19.51
CA VAL A 49 -11.42 3.60 20.79
C VAL A 49 -10.31 2.89 21.56
N SER A 50 -10.29 3.07 22.87
CA SER A 50 -9.40 2.34 23.77
C SER A 50 -9.97 0.96 24.11
N VAL A 51 -9.10 0.04 24.54
CA VAL A 51 -9.51 -1.30 25.00
C VAL A 51 -10.53 -1.19 26.14
N ALA A 52 -10.34 -0.27 27.09
CA ALA A 52 -11.29 -0.02 28.17
C ALA A 52 -12.66 0.51 27.67
N GLN A 53 -12.69 1.30 26.59
CA GLN A 53 -13.94 1.74 25.96
C GLN A 53 -14.68 0.58 25.28
N ILE A 54 -13.93 -0.34 24.68
CA ILE A 54 -14.48 -1.58 24.09
C ILE A 54 -15.04 -2.48 25.20
N GLU A 55 -14.26 -2.74 26.25
CA GLU A 55 -14.69 -3.56 27.40
C GLU A 55 -15.95 -2.97 28.06
N ASN A 56 -15.97 -1.66 28.28
CA ASN A 56 -17.15 -0.98 28.83
C ASN A 56 -18.37 -1.07 27.90
N SER A 57 -18.17 -1.06 26.59
CA SER A 57 -19.25 -1.30 25.62
C SER A 57 -19.80 -2.74 25.68
N LEU A 58 -19.00 -3.71 26.13
CA LEU A 58 -19.36 -5.12 26.21
C LEU A 58 -19.97 -5.51 27.58
N LEU A 59 -19.86 -4.66 28.60
CA LEU A 59 -20.34 -4.92 29.97
C LEU A 59 -21.87 -4.95 30.14
N GLY A 60 -22.64 -4.84 29.06
CA GLY A 60 -24.11 -4.94 29.07
C GLY A 60 -24.69 -5.89 28.03
N THR A 61 -23.87 -6.50 27.18
CA THR A 61 -24.34 -7.56 26.27
C THR A 61 -24.42 -8.87 27.05
N PRO A 62 -25.58 -9.55 27.11
CA PRO A 62 -25.66 -10.87 27.71
C PRO A 62 -24.68 -11.79 26.97
N THR A 63 -23.62 -12.18 27.65
CA THR A 63 -22.66 -13.16 27.17
C THR A 63 -23.35 -14.51 27.09
N ASP A 64 -23.81 -14.87 25.88
CA ASP A 64 -23.94 -16.29 25.57
C ASP A 64 -22.52 -16.87 25.47
N GLY A 65 -22.15 -17.56 26.54
CA GLY A 65 -21.32 -18.77 26.51
C GLY A 65 -19.96 -18.67 25.83
N GLY A 66 -18.91 -18.67 26.65
CA GLY A 66 -17.61 -19.19 26.22
C GLY A 66 -17.76 -20.60 25.67
N ARG A 67 -17.56 -20.76 24.36
CA ARG A 67 -17.26 -22.03 23.69
C ARG A 67 -16.50 -21.73 22.39
N LEU A 68 -15.18 -21.75 22.44
CA LEU A 68 -14.27 -22.43 21.50
C LEU A 68 -12.88 -22.48 22.16
#